data_AF-A0A2H3CWH2-F1
#
_entry.id   AF-A0A2H3CWH2-F1
#
_cell.length_a   1.000
_cell.length_b   1.000
_cell.length_c   1.000
_cell.angle_alpha   90.00
_cell.angle_beta   90.00
_cell.angle_gamma   90.00
#
_symmetry.space_group_name_H-M   'P 1'
#
loop_
_entity.id
_entity.type
_entity.pdbx_description
1 polymer ?
#
loop_
_entity_poly.entity_id
_entity_poly.type
_entity_poly.pdbx_seq_one_letter_code
_entity_poly.pdbx_strand_id
1 'polypeptide(L)'
;MSYFVIFMSAHIKPDSISTYLSRICNHLENFFPNICEVRNSPIVSCTLKGCKRLKGSEVKCKSPLSHDDIRHAISTLGLSSDYDDCLFLALLITGYAFFLPAHKANTAFEENKVIIPTNDDPTFNPLPITGSGSVPMCIWFMKRLWKLFPDKKIAGQSMHAGSATDLAEQGVLLYLIQAHRHWSSSAFKIYI
;
A
#
# COMPACT_ATOMS: atom_id res chain seq x y z
N MET A 1 17.71 -22.75 -5.85
CA MET A 1 16.60 -21.89 -5.37
C MET A 1 15.35 -22.67 -4.95
N SER A 2 14.98 -23.80 -5.59
CA SER A 2 13.81 -24.61 -5.18
C SER A 2 13.92 -25.21 -3.77
N TYR A 3 15.10 -25.71 -3.37
CA TYR A 3 15.34 -26.21 -2.01
C TYR A 3 15.05 -25.15 -0.93
N PHE A 4 15.48 -23.91 -1.16
CA PHE A 4 15.19 -22.78 -0.28
C PHE A 4 13.68 -22.53 -0.17
N VAL A 5 12.93 -22.62 -1.29
CA VAL A 5 11.47 -22.47 -1.28
C VAL A 5 10.82 -23.54 -0.41
N ILE A 6 11.19 -24.80 -0.57
CA ILE A 6 10.63 -25.90 0.22
C ILE A 6 10.95 -25.72 1.70
N PHE A 7 12.21 -25.45 2.04
CA PHE A 7 12.66 -25.21 3.41
C PHE A 7 11.88 -24.06 4.05
N MET A 8 11.85 -22.89 3.42
CA MET A 8 11.15 -21.71 3.95
C MET A 8 9.64 -21.90 4.02
N SER A 9 9.04 -22.76 3.18
CA SER A 9 7.61 -23.07 3.25
C SER A 9 7.19 -23.74 4.55
N ALA A 10 8.12 -24.29 5.33
CA ALA A 10 7.84 -24.80 6.67
C ALA A 10 7.84 -23.69 7.74
N HIS A 11 8.46 -22.54 7.46
CA HIS A 11 8.73 -21.51 8.45
C HIS A 11 7.96 -20.20 8.23
N ILE A 12 7.63 -19.87 6.98
CA ILE A 12 6.95 -18.62 6.61
C ILE A 12 5.89 -18.83 5.53
N LYS A 13 5.04 -17.82 5.33
CA LYS A 13 4.01 -17.84 4.30
C LYS A 13 4.62 -17.91 2.88
N PRO A 14 4.06 -18.73 1.97
CA PRO A 14 4.55 -18.84 0.60
C PRO A 14 4.66 -17.50 -0.16
N ASP A 15 3.79 -16.53 0.12
CA ASP A 15 3.87 -15.20 -0.51
C ASP A 15 5.09 -14.39 -0.08
N SER A 16 5.52 -14.56 1.17
CA SER A 16 6.74 -13.94 1.70
C SER A 16 7.99 -14.55 1.04
N ILE A 17 7.99 -15.86 0.76
CA ILE A 17 9.10 -16.56 0.11
C ILE A 17 9.40 -15.95 -1.26
N SER A 18 8.37 -15.68 -2.06
CA SER A 18 8.54 -15.03 -3.37
C SER A 18 9.19 -13.66 -3.26
N THR A 19 8.88 -12.91 -2.20
CA THR A 19 9.45 -11.57 -1.95
C THR A 19 10.92 -11.68 -1.51
N TYR A 20 11.24 -12.62 -0.62
CA TYR A 20 12.62 -12.89 -0.22
C TYR A 20 13.48 -13.33 -1.40
N LEU A 21 12.96 -14.22 -2.26
CA LEU A 21 13.69 -14.64 -3.46
C LEU A 21 14.02 -13.47 -4.38
N SER A 22 13.08 -12.55 -4.62
CA SER A 22 13.36 -11.33 -5.39
C SER A 22 14.49 -10.52 -4.75
N ARG A 23 14.45 -10.31 -3.43
CA ARG A 23 15.51 -9.56 -2.73
C ARG A 23 16.87 -10.25 -2.80
N ILE A 24 16.90 -11.57 -2.61
CA ILE A 24 18.12 -12.38 -2.74
C ILE A 24 18.69 -12.26 -4.15
N CYS A 25 17.84 -12.35 -5.18
CA CYS A 25 18.28 -12.22 -6.57
C CYS A 25 18.85 -10.82 -6.83
N ASN A 26 18.13 -9.76 -6.42
CA ASN A 26 18.61 -8.38 -6.59
C ASN A 26 19.97 -8.14 -5.90
N HIS A 27 20.20 -8.74 -4.72
CA HIS A 27 21.48 -8.60 -4.02
C HIS A 27 22.62 -9.39 -4.69
N LEU A 28 22.29 -10.54 -5.28
CA LEU A 28 23.26 -11.43 -5.92
C LEU A 28 23.51 -11.13 -7.40
N GLU A 29 22.67 -10.31 -8.03
CA GLU A 29 22.71 -10.02 -9.47
C GLU A 29 24.07 -9.48 -9.93
N ASN A 30 24.71 -8.64 -9.12
CA ASN A 30 26.04 -8.10 -9.41
C ASN A 30 27.14 -9.17 -9.47
N PHE A 31 26.97 -10.30 -8.78
CA PHE A 31 27.94 -11.40 -8.74
C PHE A 31 27.55 -12.57 -9.65
N PHE A 32 26.24 -12.72 -9.89
CA PHE A 32 25.66 -13.82 -10.65
C PHE A 32 24.60 -13.26 -11.61
N PRO A 33 24.99 -12.82 -12.82
CA PRO A 33 24.06 -12.16 -13.75
C PRO A 33 22.88 -13.04 -14.15
N ASN A 34 23.06 -14.36 -14.17
CA ASN A 34 22.00 -15.32 -14.52
C ASN A 34 21.07 -15.68 -13.35
N ILE A 35 21.21 -15.05 -12.16
CA ILE A 35 20.43 -15.42 -10.97
C ILE A 35 18.92 -15.19 -11.17
N CYS A 36 18.56 -14.15 -11.92
CA CYS A 36 17.17 -13.84 -12.28
C CYS A 36 16.58 -14.93 -13.19
N GLU A 37 17.36 -15.49 -14.11
CA GLU A 37 16.94 -16.62 -14.95
C GLU A 37 16.74 -17.89 -14.11
N VAL A 38 17.66 -18.18 -13.19
CA VAL A 38 17.56 -19.32 -12.26
C VAL A 38 16.31 -19.19 -11.37
N ARG A 39 15.98 -17.98 -10.91
CA ARG A 39 14.75 -17.71 -10.15
C ARG A 39 13.49 -17.97 -10.98
N ASN A 40 13.50 -17.56 -12.24
CA ASN A 40 12.34 -17.71 -13.14
C ASN A 40 12.25 -19.10 -13.78
N SER A 41 13.25 -19.97 -13.57
CA SER A 41 13.26 -21.34 -14.07
C SER A 41 11.98 -22.12 -13.72
N PRO A 42 11.55 -23.06 -14.59
CA PRO A 42 10.32 -23.82 -14.39
C PRO A 42 10.26 -24.54 -13.04
N ILE A 43 11.39 -25.08 -12.57
CA ILE A 43 11.44 -25.80 -11.28
C ILE A 43 11.12 -24.88 -10.10
N VAL A 44 11.67 -23.66 -10.06
CA VAL A 44 11.42 -22.71 -8.96
C VAL A 44 9.99 -22.20 -9.01
N SER A 45 9.52 -21.84 -10.21
CA SER A 45 8.16 -21.36 -10.46
C SER A 45 7.10 -22.41 -10.08
N CYS A 46 7.28 -23.67 -10.50
CA CYS A 46 6.39 -24.77 -10.14
C CYS A 46 6.43 -25.07 -8.64
N THR A 47 7.60 -25.02 -8.01
CA THR A 47 7.74 -25.22 -6.56
C THR A 47 6.99 -24.13 -5.78
N LEU A 48 7.17 -22.86 -6.15
CA LEU A 48 6.45 -21.73 -5.55
C LEU A 48 4.94 -21.88 -5.73
N LYS A 49 4.48 -22.24 -6.93
CA LYS A 49 3.07 -22.47 -7.23
C LYS A 49 2.49 -23.61 -6.38
N GLY A 50 3.24 -24.71 -6.24
CA GLY A 50 2.88 -25.83 -5.36
C GLY A 50 2.79 -25.41 -3.90
N CYS A 51 3.79 -24.70 -3.38
CA CYS A 51 3.78 -24.19 -2.01
C CYS A 51 2.61 -23.23 -1.74
N LYS A 52 2.30 -22.33 -2.68
CA LYS A 52 1.13 -21.44 -2.57
C LYS A 52 -0.19 -22.22 -2.58
N ARG A 53 -0.31 -23.28 -3.38
CA ARG A 53 -1.51 -24.11 -3.40
C ARG A 53 -1.70 -24.91 -2.10
N LEU A 54 -0.61 -25.42 -1.52
CA LEU A 54 -0.66 -26.26 -0.33
C LEU A 54 -0.74 -25.47 0.98
N LYS A 55 -0.04 -24.34 1.06
CA LYS A 55 0.16 -23.56 2.30
C LYS A 55 -0.15 -22.08 2.14
N GLY A 56 -0.73 -21.69 1.00
CA GLY A 56 -1.19 -20.32 0.80
C GLY A 56 -2.27 -19.97 1.81
N SER A 57 -2.22 -18.75 2.32
CA SER A 57 -3.33 -18.19 3.09
C SER A 57 -4.12 -17.28 2.18
N GLU A 58 -5.43 -17.21 2.41
CA GLU A 58 -6.26 -16.20 1.78
C GLU A 58 -5.69 -14.79 2.03
N VAL A 59 -5.76 -13.95 0.99
CA VAL A 59 -5.28 -12.57 1.08
C VAL A 59 -6.25 -11.80 1.95
N LYS A 60 -5.83 -11.49 3.19
CA LYS A 60 -6.59 -10.65 4.10
C LYS A 60 -6.46 -9.18 3.68
N CYS A 61 -7.27 -8.77 2.70
CA CYS A 61 -7.38 -7.38 2.29
C CYS A 61 -8.05 -6.54 3.38
N LYS A 62 -7.66 -5.26 3.45
CA LYS A 62 -8.34 -4.27 4.29
C LYS A 62 -9.57 -3.77 3.55
N SER A 63 -10.62 -3.42 4.28
CA SER A 63 -11.85 -2.91 3.65
C SER A 63 -11.58 -1.58 2.95
N PRO A 64 -12.18 -1.32 1.78
CA PRO A 64 -12.11 -0.02 1.15
C PRO A 64 -12.69 1.06 2.09
N LEU A 65 -12.04 2.22 2.12
CA LEU A 65 -12.56 3.39 2.83
C LEU A 65 -13.73 3.97 2.01
N SER A 66 -14.92 4.04 2.59
CA SER A 66 -16.12 4.55 1.90
C SER A 66 -16.16 6.08 1.86
N HIS A 67 -16.92 6.63 0.92
CA HIS A 67 -17.26 8.05 0.93
C HIS A 67 -17.99 8.44 2.24
N ASP A 68 -18.76 7.53 2.85
CA ASP A 68 -19.41 7.79 4.14
C ASP A 68 -18.40 7.86 5.30
N ASP A 69 -17.32 7.09 5.24
CA ASP A 69 -16.22 7.17 6.21
C ASP A 69 -15.51 8.53 6.11
N ILE A 70 -15.34 9.06 4.90
CA ILE A 70 -14.79 10.41 4.68
C ILE A 70 -15.75 11.48 5.21
N ARG A 71 -17.05 11.37 4.94
CA ARG A 71 -18.06 12.29 5.51
C ARG A 71 -18.03 12.24 7.05
N HIS A 72 -17.90 11.05 7.62
CA HIS A 72 -17.78 10.87 9.07
C HIS A 72 -16.53 11.57 9.62
N ALA A 73 -15.38 11.43 8.95
CA ALA A 73 -14.13 12.11 9.30
C ALA A 73 -14.30 13.63 9.30
N ILE A 74 -14.89 14.20 8.25
CA ILE A 74 -15.16 15.63 8.11
C ILE A 74 -16.10 16.11 9.21
N SER A 75 -17.19 15.37 9.47
CA SER A 75 -18.14 15.75 10.52
C SER A 75 -17.55 15.75 11.92
N THR A 76 -16.58 14.86 12.17
CA THR A 76 -15.97 14.65 13.49
C THR A 76 -14.83 15.65 13.75
N LEU A 77 -14.00 15.92 12.75
CA LEU A 77 -12.79 16.73 12.89
C LEU A 77 -12.91 18.12 12.26
N GLY A 78 -13.92 18.38 11.44
CA GLY A 78 -14.06 19.63 10.68
C GLY A 78 -14.34 20.88 11.53
N LEU A 79 -14.75 20.70 12.78
CA LEU A 79 -14.92 21.79 13.75
C LEU A 79 -13.78 21.84 14.79
N SER A 80 -12.79 20.96 14.70
CA SER A 80 -11.67 20.96 15.63
C SER A 80 -10.82 22.22 15.40
N SER A 81 -10.47 22.90 16.49
CA SER A 81 -9.49 23.99 16.46
C SER A 81 -8.05 23.50 16.53
N ASP A 82 -7.83 22.18 16.69
CA ASP A 82 -6.50 21.59 16.72
C ASP A 82 -5.89 21.56 15.32
N TYR A 83 -4.73 22.18 15.16
CA TYR A 83 -3.99 22.20 13.91
C TYR A 83 -3.68 20.78 13.42
N ASP A 84 -3.32 19.87 14.33
CA ASP A 84 -2.96 18.50 13.95
C ASP A 84 -4.18 17.70 13.47
N ASP A 85 -5.39 18.00 13.96
CA ASP A 85 -6.63 17.40 13.46
C ASP A 85 -6.93 17.88 12.04
N CYS A 86 -6.78 19.18 11.78
CA CYS A 86 -6.89 19.76 10.44
C CYS A 86 -5.85 19.17 9.49
N LEU A 87 -4.60 19.03 9.93
CA LEU A 87 -3.53 18.41 9.16
C LEU A 87 -3.86 16.95 8.84
N PHE A 88 -4.31 16.17 9.83
CA PHE A 88 -4.70 14.78 9.61
C PHE A 88 -5.88 14.68 8.62
N LEU A 89 -6.88 15.54 8.74
CA LEU A 89 -8.04 15.56 7.84
C LEU A 89 -7.61 15.90 6.41
N ALA A 90 -6.74 16.91 6.24
CA ALA A 90 -6.17 17.26 4.95
C ALA A 90 -5.40 16.09 4.33
N LEU A 91 -4.58 15.38 5.11
CA LEU A 91 -3.84 14.20 4.67
C LEU A 91 -4.76 13.02 4.30
N LEU A 92 -5.83 12.80 5.07
CA LEU A 92 -6.80 11.73 4.82
C LEU A 92 -7.57 11.98 3.52
N ILE A 93 -8.08 13.20 3.32
CA ILE A 93 -8.82 13.59 2.12
C ILE A 93 -7.89 13.60 0.90
N THR A 94 -6.69 14.16 1.05
CA THR A 94 -5.71 14.20 -0.05
C THR A 94 -5.28 12.78 -0.43
N GLY A 95 -5.00 11.90 0.54
CA GLY A 95 -4.64 10.51 0.27
C GLY A 95 -5.80 9.65 -0.28
N TYR A 96 -7.05 10.04 -0.01
CA TYR A 96 -8.23 9.43 -0.63
C TYR A 96 -8.43 9.92 -2.07
N ALA A 97 -8.28 11.22 -2.33
CA ALA A 97 -8.48 11.82 -3.65
C ALA A 97 -7.30 11.54 -4.60
N PHE A 98 -6.07 11.84 -4.17
CA PHE A 98 -4.86 11.86 -4.97
C PHE A 98 -3.75 10.94 -4.45
N PHE A 99 -2.97 10.47 -5.43
CA PHE A 99 -1.82 9.58 -5.32
C PHE A 99 -0.88 9.96 -4.17
N LEU A 100 -0.29 8.97 -3.51
CA LEU A 100 0.99 9.13 -2.86
C LEU A 100 1.99 8.28 -3.65
N PRO A 101 3.07 8.85 -4.22
CA PRO A 101 4.15 8.07 -4.77
C PRO A 101 4.90 7.45 -3.58
N ALA A 102 4.54 6.24 -3.17
CA ALA A 102 5.45 5.43 -2.39
C ALA A 102 5.30 3.95 -2.73
N HIS A 103 6.44 3.39 -3.11
CA HIS A 103 6.63 2.04 -3.58
C HIS A 103 5.99 0.97 -2.67
N LYS A 104 5.34 0.01 -3.35
CA LYS A 104 4.88 -1.32 -2.94
C LYS A 104 4.75 -1.55 -1.41
N ALA A 105 3.50 -1.46 -0.95
CA ALA A 105 2.94 -1.90 0.33
C ALA A 105 2.64 -0.82 1.39
N ASN A 106 3.10 0.42 1.26
CA ASN A 106 2.74 1.54 2.15
C ASN A 106 2.73 2.87 1.41
N THR A 107 1.72 3.05 0.59
CA THR A 107 1.73 4.10 -0.41
C THR A 107 1.58 5.51 0.19
N ALA A 108 1.02 5.64 1.40
CA ALA A 108 0.96 6.93 2.09
C ALA A 108 2.25 7.40 2.77
N PHE A 109 3.32 6.59 2.71
CA PHE A 109 4.54 6.85 3.45
C PHE A 109 5.77 6.50 2.62
N GLU A 110 6.59 7.50 2.32
CA GLU A 110 7.94 7.26 1.82
C GLU A 110 8.91 7.29 3.01
N GLU A 111 9.70 6.22 3.19
CA GLU A 111 10.65 6.12 4.32
C GLU A 111 10.04 6.43 5.70
N ASN A 112 8.77 6.06 5.93
CA ASN A 112 7.99 6.32 7.14
C ASN A 112 7.47 7.78 7.31
N LYS A 113 7.64 8.67 6.32
CA LYS A 113 7.15 10.06 6.31
C LYS A 113 5.89 10.20 5.45
N VAL A 114 4.90 10.98 5.89
CA VAL A 114 3.78 11.39 5.03
C VAL A 114 4.27 12.47 4.06
N ILE A 115 3.84 12.38 2.79
CA ILE A 115 4.13 13.37 1.75
C ILE A 115 2.82 14.03 1.31
N ILE A 116 2.88 15.28 0.85
CA ILE A 116 1.79 15.92 0.09
C ILE A 116 2.37 16.22 -1.29
N PRO A 117 1.96 15.53 -2.36
CA PRO A 117 2.40 15.89 -3.69
C PRO A 117 1.72 17.20 -4.12
N THR A 118 2.48 18.08 -4.75
CA THR A 118 1.93 19.27 -5.42
C THR A 118 1.77 18.98 -6.90
N ASN A 119 0.67 19.46 -7.49
CA ASN A 119 0.38 19.24 -8.92
C ASN A 119 1.26 20.10 -9.85
N ASP A 120 1.94 21.11 -9.29
CA ASP A 120 2.57 22.17 -10.07
C ASP A 120 4.09 21.97 -10.26
N ASP A 121 4.75 21.18 -9.40
CA ASP A 121 6.18 20.86 -9.52
C ASP A 121 6.54 19.51 -8.86
N PRO A 122 6.89 18.45 -9.61
CA PRO A 122 7.31 17.15 -9.07
C PRO A 122 8.63 17.22 -8.28
N THR A 123 9.37 18.32 -8.39
CA THR A 123 10.60 18.60 -7.64
C THR A 123 10.32 19.28 -6.29
N PHE A 124 9.10 19.81 -6.08
CA PHE A 124 8.69 20.46 -4.84
C PHE A 124 7.69 19.59 -4.08
N ASN A 125 8.22 18.81 -3.13
CA ASN A 125 7.44 18.00 -2.21
C ASN A 125 7.45 18.64 -0.82
N PRO A 126 6.53 19.60 -0.52
CA PRO A 126 6.44 20.19 0.80
C PRO A 126 6.08 19.09 1.79
N LEU A 127 6.97 18.86 2.76
CA LEU A 127 6.69 17.92 3.83
C LEU A 127 5.66 18.55 4.76
N PRO A 128 4.54 17.86 5.06
CA PRO A 128 3.64 18.30 6.11
C PRO A 128 4.41 18.41 7.42
N ILE A 129 4.06 19.39 8.25
CA ILE A 129 4.69 19.65 9.54
C ILE A 129 3.58 19.64 10.58
N THR A 130 3.76 18.90 11.68
CA THR A 130 2.83 18.89 12.83
C THR A 130 2.92 20.20 13.62
N GLY A 131 1.97 20.42 14.54
CA GLY A 131 2.02 21.57 15.46
C GLY A 131 3.28 21.59 16.35
N SER A 132 3.98 20.47 16.47
CA SER A 132 5.26 20.35 17.16
C SER A 132 6.49 20.66 16.30
N GLY A 133 6.31 20.98 15.01
CA GLY A 133 7.41 21.21 14.07
C GLY A 133 8.01 19.95 13.44
N SER A 134 7.40 18.77 13.63
CA SER A 134 7.93 17.49 13.16
C SER A 134 7.22 17.00 11.91
N VAL A 135 7.89 16.20 11.06
CA VAL A 135 7.21 15.54 9.93
C VAL A 135 6.33 14.40 10.46
N PRO A 136 5.04 14.33 10.09
CA PRO A 136 4.16 13.27 10.55
C PRO A 136 4.62 11.93 9.99
N MET A 137 4.83 10.97 10.90
CA MET A 137 5.24 9.60 10.57
C MET A 137 4.04 8.69 10.30
N CYS A 138 4.27 7.50 9.73
CA CYS A 138 3.24 6.47 9.58
C CYS A 138 2.50 6.15 10.87
N ILE A 139 3.24 6.00 11.95
CA ILE A 139 2.66 5.73 13.26
C ILE A 139 1.77 6.89 13.74
N TRP A 140 2.14 8.14 13.43
CA TRP A 140 1.34 9.32 13.79
C TRP A 140 0.00 9.30 13.07
N PHE A 141 0.03 9.09 11.75
CA PHE A 141 -1.19 9.03 10.94
C PHE A 141 -2.08 7.85 11.34
N MET A 142 -1.50 6.66 11.51
CA MET A 142 -2.24 5.45 11.83
C MET A 142 -2.88 5.51 13.22
N LYS A 143 -2.23 6.15 14.21
CA LYS A 143 -2.84 6.39 15.53
C LYS A 143 -4.10 7.25 15.42
N ARG A 144 -4.07 8.31 14.62
CA ARG A 144 -5.23 9.19 14.40
C ARG A 144 -6.32 8.46 13.59
N LEU A 145 -5.94 7.70 12.57
CA LEU A 145 -6.86 6.87 11.78
C LEU A 145 -7.58 5.83 12.63
N TRP A 146 -6.88 5.10 13.51
CA TRP A 146 -7.49 4.10 14.39
C TRP A 146 -8.34 4.71 15.50
N LYS A 147 -8.06 5.95 15.91
CA LYS A 147 -8.93 6.70 16.84
C LYS A 147 -10.26 7.04 16.17
N LEU A 148 -10.22 7.39 14.88
CA LEU A 148 -11.40 7.73 14.10
C LEU A 148 -12.19 6.49 13.66
N PHE A 149 -11.49 5.41 13.32
CA PHE A 149 -12.08 4.12 12.91
C PHE A 149 -11.58 2.99 13.82
N PRO A 150 -12.26 2.71 14.94
CA PRO A 150 -11.84 1.69 15.89
C PRO A 150 -11.86 0.26 15.34
N ASP A 151 -12.64 0.01 14.28
CA ASP A 151 -12.65 -1.29 13.59
C ASP A 151 -11.33 -1.47 12.82
N LYS A 152 -10.56 -2.52 13.18
CA LYS A 152 -9.23 -2.84 12.61
C LYS A 152 -9.28 -3.22 11.13
N LYS A 153 -10.44 -3.14 10.48
CA LYS A 153 -10.63 -3.33 9.04
C LYS A 153 -10.06 -2.19 8.20
N ILE A 154 -9.94 -0.98 8.76
CA ILE A 154 -9.41 0.20 8.06
C ILE A 154 -7.92 0.40 8.38
N ALA A 155 -7.13 0.69 7.35
CA ALA A 155 -5.70 0.97 7.44
C ALA A 155 -5.25 1.85 6.27
N GLY A 156 -3.95 2.17 6.16
CA GLY A 156 -3.42 2.97 5.04
C GLY A 156 -3.83 2.45 3.64
N GLN A 157 -3.88 1.13 3.45
CA GLN A 157 -4.31 0.51 2.19
C GLN A 157 -5.80 0.68 1.88
N SER A 158 -6.64 0.96 2.89
CA SER A 158 -8.08 1.19 2.73
C SER A 158 -8.38 2.44 1.92
N MET A 159 -7.58 3.50 2.07
CA MET A 159 -7.73 4.73 1.28
C MET A 159 -7.57 4.44 -0.22
N HIS A 160 -6.56 3.64 -0.57
CA HIS A 160 -6.29 3.24 -1.95
C HIS A 160 -7.38 2.36 -2.54
N ALA A 161 -7.84 1.37 -1.78
CA ALA A 161 -8.95 0.52 -2.18
C ALA A 161 -10.24 1.33 -2.34
N GLY A 162 -10.57 2.17 -1.35
CA GLY A 162 -11.76 3.01 -1.33
C GLY A 162 -11.88 3.96 -2.50
N SER A 163 -10.79 4.66 -2.80
CA SER A 163 -10.73 5.58 -3.94
C SER A 163 -10.89 4.85 -5.29
N ALA A 164 -10.32 3.65 -5.43
CA ALA A 164 -10.47 2.88 -6.66
C ALA A 164 -11.89 2.33 -6.83
N THR A 165 -12.53 1.90 -5.74
CA THR A 165 -13.94 1.49 -5.73
C THR A 165 -14.83 2.67 -6.13
N ASP A 166 -14.62 3.85 -5.57
CA ASP A 166 -15.38 5.07 -5.91
C ASP A 166 -15.24 5.45 -7.39
N LEU A 167 -14.02 5.43 -7.94
CA LEU A 167 -13.80 5.66 -9.38
C LEU A 167 -14.52 4.61 -10.25
N ALA A 168 -14.55 3.35 -9.81
CA ALA A 168 -15.26 2.30 -10.52
C ALA A 168 -16.78 2.49 -10.47
N GLU A 169 -17.33 2.91 -9.32
CA GLU A 169 -18.74 3.27 -9.15
C GLU A 169 -19.13 4.48 -10.02
N GLN A 170 -18.23 5.43 -10.24
CA GLN A 170 -18.41 6.55 -11.16
C GLN A 170 -18.28 6.16 -12.65
N GLY A 171 -18.03 4.89 -12.95
CA GLY A 171 -17.94 4.37 -14.32
C GLY A 171 -16.58 4.60 -15.00
N VAL A 172 -15.54 4.95 -14.25
CA VAL A 172 -14.19 5.08 -14.80
C VAL A 172 -13.68 3.71 -15.24
N LEU A 173 -13.15 3.63 -16.47
CA LEU A 173 -12.68 2.37 -17.04
C LEU A 173 -11.53 1.79 -16.20
N LEU A 174 -11.57 0.47 -15.95
CA LEU A 174 -10.60 -0.22 -15.09
C LEU A 174 -9.14 0.01 -15.49
N TYR A 175 -8.84 0.14 -16.78
CA TYR A 175 -7.47 0.39 -17.24
C TYR A 175 -7.01 1.82 -16.89
N LEU A 176 -7.93 2.80 -16.87
CA LEU A 176 -7.64 4.17 -16.42
C LEU A 176 -7.39 4.17 -14.93
N ILE A 177 -8.20 3.46 -14.13
CA ILE A 177 -7.98 3.29 -12.69
C ILE A 177 -6.61 2.64 -12.44
N GLN A 178 -6.30 1.57 -13.16
CA GLN A 178 -5.02 0.86 -13.05
C GLN A 178 -3.82 1.74 -13.39
N ALA A 179 -3.90 2.50 -14.48
CA ALA A 179 -2.87 3.43 -14.91
C ALA A 179 -2.70 4.59 -13.92
N HIS A 180 -3.81 5.22 -13.54
CA HIS A 180 -3.84 6.34 -12.60
C HIS A 180 -3.31 5.97 -11.21
N ARG A 181 -3.48 4.70 -10.80
CA ARG A 181 -3.01 4.20 -9.50
C ARG A 181 -1.71 3.39 -9.57
N HIS A 182 -1.02 3.40 -10.73
CA HIS A 182 0.26 2.70 -10.95
C HIS A 182 0.25 1.23 -10.51
N TRP A 183 -0.90 0.56 -10.67
CA TRP A 183 -1.02 -0.84 -10.30
C TRP A 183 -0.36 -1.74 -11.32
N SER A 184 0.75 -2.36 -10.90
CA SER A 184 1.50 -3.35 -11.69
C SER A 184 0.71 -4.62 -12.04
N SER A 185 -0.44 -4.86 -11.40
CA SER A 185 -1.30 -6.01 -11.69
C SER A 185 -2.78 -5.65 -11.50
N SER A 186 -3.65 -6.50 -12.05
CA SER A 186 -5.11 -6.39 -11.86
C SER A 186 -5.59 -6.82 -10.46
N ALA A 187 -4.70 -6.83 -9.46
CA ALA A 187 -5.02 -7.26 -8.09
C ALA A 187 -6.12 -6.40 -7.44
N PHE A 188 -6.28 -5.17 -7.92
CA PHE A 188 -7.31 -4.27 -7.42
C PHE A 188 -8.74 -4.64 -7.76
N LYS A 189 -8.94 -5.51 -8.75
CA LYS A 189 -10.26 -6.04 -9.09
C LYS A 189 -10.90 -6.80 -7.92
N ILE A 190 -10.17 -7.07 -6.84
CA ILE A 190 -10.72 -7.62 -5.60
C ILE A 190 -11.64 -6.61 -4.88
N TYR A 191 -11.50 -5.32 -5.17
CA TYR A 191 -12.26 -4.24 -4.53
C TYR A 191 -13.41 -3.68 -5.38
N ILE A 192 -13.61 -4.22 -6.58
CA ILE A 192 -14.62 -3.80 -7.57
C ILE A 192 -15.52 -4.99 -7.85
#